data_AF-A0A1X3D2B2-F1
#
_entry.id   AF-A0A1X3D2B2-F1
#
_cell.length_a   1.000
_cell.length_b   1.000
_cell.length_c   1.000
_cell.angle_alpha   90.00
_cell.angle_beta   90.00
_cell.angle_gamma   90.00
#
_symmetry.space_group_name_H-M   'P 1'
#
loop_
_entity.id
_entity.type
_entity.pdbx_description
1 polymer ?
#
loop_
_entity_poly.entity_id
_entity_poly.type
_entity_poly.pdbx_seq_one_letter_code
_entity_poly.pdbx_strand_id
1 'polypeptide(L)'
;MKKLLMLILLCMTANYIMANALNNPVTNPCIQRPELSGCGANSLSGDQSVTVVPNRWGAIYYNSMNMAIGYSRNNTKGYRSAEKEALRSCIRAGGGKNPIAPNGEGCHLMTKYRNACGAIAIGRGGGAAARSHKYKEQAEKEALAWCNQVTTDCRVYYSDCSRDPRYVVTD
;
A
#
# COMPACT_ATOMS: atom_id res chain seq x y z
N MET A 1 -74.86 -22.06 3.94
CA MET A 1 -74.27 -20.76 3.53
C MET A 1 -73.60 -20.03 4.70
N LYS A 2 -74.27 -19.79 5.85
CA LYS A 2 -73.68 -19.10 7.02
C LYS A 2 -72.43 -19.77 7.65
N LYS A 3 -72.42 -21.10 7.79
CA LYS A 3 -71.27 -21.83 8.38
C LYS A 3 -70.03 -21.85 7.48
N LEU A 4 -70.21 -21.81 6.15
CA LEU A 4 -69.12 -21.75 5.18
C LEU A 4 -68.48 -20.35 5.14
N LEU A 5 -69.30 -19.29 5.29
CA LEU A 5 -68.83 -17.91 5.34
C LEU A 5 -67.99 -17.62 6.61
N MET A 6 -68.37 -18.19 7.76
CA MET A 6 -67.59 -18.05 9.01
C MET A 6 -66.22 -18.74 8.94
N LEU A 7 -66.12 -19.89 8.26
CA LEU A 7 -64.86 -20.62 8.13
C LEU A 7 -63.87 -19.88 7.21
N ILE A 8 -64.36 -19.26 6.14
CA ILE A 8 -63.54 -18.45 5.22
C ILE A 8 -63.03 -17.17 5.91
N LEU A 9 -63.86 -16.54 6.75
CA LEU A 9 -63.47 -15.35 7.51
C LEU A 9 -62.41 -15.66 8.59
N LEU A 10 -62.48 -16.85 9.22
CA LEU A 10 -61.51 -17.30 10.22
C LEU A 10 -60.12 -17.61 9.61
N CYS A 11 -60.08 -18.13 8.38
CA CYS A 11 -58.83 -18.39 7.67
C CYS A 11 -58.13 -17.09 7.19
N MET A 12 -58.89 -16.05 6.86
CA MET A 12 -58.34 -14.75 6.43
C MET A 12 -57.66 -13.99 7.58
N THR A 13 -58.17 -14.11 8.81
CA THR A 13 -57.58 -13.44 9.99
C THR A 13 -56.30 -14.13 10.49
N ALA A 14 -56.20 -15.46 10.37
CA ALA A 14 -54.99 -16.21 10.72
C ALA A 14 -53.78 -15.80 9.85
N ASN A 15 -53.99 -15.54 8.56
CA ASN A 15 -52.94 -15.08 7.65
C ASN A 15 -52.46 -13.64 7.93
N TYR A 16 -53.32 -12.77 8.47
CA TYR A 16 -52.95 -11.41 8.86
C TYR A 16 -52.12 -11.36 10.15
N ILE A 17 -52.32 -12.31 11.08
CA ILE A 17 -51.57 -12.35 12.35
C ILE A 17 -50.13 -12.85 12.10
N MET A 18 -49.92 -13.75 11.13
CA MET A 18 -48.59 -14.31 10.80
C MET A 18 -47.67 -13.33 10.05
N ALA A 19 -48.21 -12.34 9.34
CA ALA A 19 -47.41 -11.36 8.60
C ALA A 19 -46.76 -10.29 9.50
N ASN A 20 -47.33 -10.02 10.68
CA ASN A 20 -46.90 -8.91 11.55
C ASN A 20 -45.79 -9.32 12.54
N ALA A 21 -45.64 -10.61 12.84
CA ALA A 21 -44.61 -11.10 13.76
C ALA A 21 -43.19 -11.03 13.16
N LEU A 22 -43.07 -11.10 11.83
CA LEU A 22 -41.79 -11.06 11.12
C LEU A 22 -41.21 -9.64 11.05
N ASN A 23 -42.05 -8.61 11.17
CA ASN A 23 -41.68 -7.21 10.92
C ASN A 23 -41.70 -6.35 12.20
N ASN A 24 -42.02 -6.95 13.36
CA ASN A 24 -42.08 -6.24 14.62
C ASN A 24 -40.71 -6.30 15.33
N PRO A 25 -40.05 -5.14 15.60
CA PRO A 25 -38.72 -5.09 16.21
C PRO A 25 -38.67 -5.62 17.64
N VAL A 26 -39.82 -5.78 18.32
CA VAL A 26 -39.90 -6.37 19.66
C VAL A 26 -39.87 -7.90 19.62
N THR A 27 -40.37 -8.51 18.55
CA THR A 27 -40.50 -9.98 18.41
C THR A 27 -39.51 -10.59 17.42
N ASN A 28 -38.90 -9.79 16.54
CA ASN A 28 -37.88 -10.25 15.62
C ASN A 28 -36.49 -9.66 16.00
N PRO A 29 -35.65 -10.42 16.73
CA PRO A 29 -34.32 -9.97 17.12
C PRO A 29 -33.39 -9.67 15.93
N CYS A 30 -33.69 -10.18 14.73
CA CYS A 30 -32.91 -9.90 13.52
C CYS A 30 -33.10 -8.48 12.97
N ILE A 31 -34.15 -7.76 13.39
CA ILE A 31 -34.34 -6.34 13.01
C ILE A 31 -33.41 -5.43 13.82
N GLN A 32 -33.18 -5.76 15.09
CA GLN A 32 -32.31 -4.97 15.97
C GLN A 32 -30.85 -5.41 15.91
N ARG A 33 -30.58 -6.69 15.61
CA ARG A 33 -29.25 -7.29 15.59
C ARG A 33 -29.12 -8.28 14.43
N PRO A 34 -29.00 -7.79 13.19
CA PRO A 34 -28.92 -8.62 11.99
C PRO A 34 -27.68 -9.53 11.97
N GLU A 35 -26.67 -9.25 12.79
CA GLU A 35 -25.43 -10.03 12.92
C GLU A 35 -25.56 -11.31 13.78
N LEU A 36 -26.72 -11.56 14.41
CA LEU A 36 -26.94 -12.77 15.21
C LEU A 36 -26.97 -14.04 14.34
N SER A 37 -26.31 -15.09 14.82
CA SER A 37 -26.28 -16.41 14.18
C SER A 37 -27.70 -16.95 14.03
N GLY A 38 -28.14 -17.22 12.79
CA GLY A 38 -29.49 -17.70 12.48
C GLY A 38 -30.42 -16.64 11.87
N CYS A 39 -30.03 -15.37 11.86
CA CYS A 39 -30.65 -14.33 11.05
C CYS A 39 -30.18 -14.46 9.59
N GLY A 40 -30.71 -15.45 8.87
CA GLY A 40 -30.38 -15.72 7.48
C GLY A 40 -30.89 -14.64 6.53
N ALA A 41 -30.21 -13.50 6.48
CA ALA A 41 -30.35 -12.55 5.38
C ALA A 41 -29.48 -13.02 4.20
N ASN A 42 -30.14 -13.54 3.17
CA ASN A 42 -29.57 -13.74 1.83
C ASN A 42 -29.29 -12.40 1.15
N SER A 43 -28.43 -11.57 1.71
CA SER A 43 -27.88 -10.37 1.07
C SER A 43 -27.02 -9.63 2.09
N LEU A 44 -25.82 -10.15 2.30
CA LEU A 44 -24.59 -9.40 2.42
C LEU A 44 -23.54 -10.48 2.29
N SER A 45 -23.21 -10.81 1.04
CA SER A 45 -21.80 -11.00 0.71
C SER A 45 -21.09 -9.90 1.47
N GLY A 46 -20.50 -10.24 2.63
CA GLY A 46 -19.67 -9.33 3.37
C GLY A 46 -18.70 -8.85 2.32
N ASP A 47 -18.91 -7.61 1.89
CA ASP A 47 -18.05 -6.95 0.95
C ASP A 47 -16.78 -6.79 1.78
N GLN A 48 -15.97 -7.84 1.79
CA GLN A 48 -14.54 -7.69 1.77
C GLN A 48 -14.30 -6.93 0.46
N SER A 49 -14.57 -5.62 0.54
CA SER A 49 -14.00 -4.61 -0.32
C SER A 49 -12.51 -4.89 -0.17
N VAL A 50 -12.00 -5.72 -1.07
CA VAL A 50 -10.58 -5.96 -1.22
C VAL A 50 -10.07 -4.60 -1.62
N THR A 51 -9.63 -3.86 -0.60
CA THR A 51 -9.15 -2.51 -0.79
C THR A 51 -7.87 -2.65 -1.59
N VAL A 52 -7.97 -2.45 -2.90
CA VAL A 52 -6.83 -2.53 -3.80
C VAL A 52 -5.96 -1.32 -3.53
N VAL A 53 -4.96 -1.50 -2.65
CA VAL A 53 -3.95 -0.49 -2.39
C VAL A 53 -3.14 -0.31 -3.68
N PRO A 54 -3.13 0.89 -4.29
CA PRO A 54 -2.37 1.11 -5.51
C PRO A 54 -0.89 0.83 -5.28
N ASN A 55 -0.27 0.08 -6.18
CA ASN A 55 1.17 -0.13 -6.12
C ASN A 55 1.88 1.19 -6.41
N ARG A 56 2.73 1.58 -5.49
CA ARG A 56 3.62 2.71 -5.66
C ARG A 56 5.06 2.21 -5.64
N TRP A 57 5.86 2.79 -6.52
CA TRP A 57 7.22 2.36 -6.80
C TRP A 57 8.18 3.50 -6.52
N GLY A 58 9.35 3.13 -6.03
CA GLY A 58 10.47 4.03 -5.85
C GLY A 58 11.74 3.40 -6.42
N ALA A 59 12.70 4.25 -6.74
CA ALA A 59 14.02 3.89 -7.21
C ALA A 59 15.01 4.95 -6.75
N ILE A 60 16.24 4.54 -6.48
CA ILE A 60 17.35 5.43 -6.15
C ILE A 60 18.46 5.17 -7.17
N TYR A 61 18.95 6.25 -7.77
CA TYR A 61 20.12 6.30 -8.64
C TYR A 61 21.24 7.10 -7.98
N TYR A 62 22.48 6.73 -8.25
CA TYR A 62 23.64 7.39 -7.69
C TYR A 62 24.80 7.45 -8.69
N ASN A 63 25.55 8.56 -8.65
CA ASN A 63 26.86 8.71 -9.26
C ASN A 63 27.87 9.00 -8.14
N SER A 64 28.83 8.10 -7.92
CA SER A 64 29.82 8.21 -6.85
C SER A 64 30.80 9.36 -7.03
N MET A 65 31.14 9.69 -8.26
CA MET A 65 32.18 10.67 -8.59
C MET A 65 31.70 12.11 -8.41
N ASN A 66 30.43 12.36 -8.68
CA ASN A 66 29.77 13.66 -8.51
C ASN A 66 28.92 13.72 -7.23
N MET A 67 28.87 12.63 -6.46
CA MET A 67 28.00 12.45 -5.30
C MET A 67 26.53 12.80 -5.57
N ALA A 68 26.08 12.60 -6.81
CA ALA A 68 24.74 12.98 -7.25
C ALA A 68 23.75 11.85 -6.98
N ILE A 69 22.65 12.17 -6.29
CA ILE A 69 21.59 11.22 -5.96
C ILE A 69 20.33 11.61 -6.72
N GLY A 70 19.65 10.63 -7.30
CA GLY A 70 18.31 10.80 -7.85
C GLY A 70 17.37 9.78 -7.26
N TYR A 71 16.13 10.19 -7.02
CA TYR A 71 15.10 9.32 -6.49
C TYR A 71 13.77 9.62 -7.17
N SER A 72 12.91 8.63 -7.26
CA SER A 72 11.53 8.83 -7.70
C SER A 72 10.62 9.03 -6.50
N ARG A 73 9.69 9.96 -6.62
CA ARG A 73 8.68 10.19 -5.60
C ARG A 73 7.39 9.52 -6.04
N ASN A 74 6.98 8.53 -5.25
CA ASN A 74 5.57 8.16 -5.13
C ASN A 74 4.90 7.74 -6.47
N ASN A 75 5.61 6.98 -7.31
CA ASN A 75 5.18 6.70 -8.68
C ASN A 75 4.19 5.53 -8.74
N THR A 76 2.98 5.75 -9.26
CA THR A 76 1.93 4.71 -9.36
C THR A 76 1.97 3.90 -10.66
N LYS A 77 2.79 4.30 -11.64
CA LYS A 77 2.72 3.79 -13.03
C LYS A 77 3.55 2.53 -13.28
N GLY A 78 4.50 2.19 -12.40
CA GLY A 78 5.36 1.00 -12.54
C GLY A 78 6.84 1.27 -12.32
N TYR A 79 7.62 0.19 -12.15
CA TYR A 79 9.08 0.26 -11.97
C TYR A 79 9.80 1.08 -13.03
N ARG A 80 9.45 0.91 -14.33
CA ARG A 80 10.10 1.66 -15.41
C ARG A 80 9.90 3.17 -15.29
N SER A 81 8.74 3.60 -14.81
CA SER A 81 8.49 5.03 -14.59
C SER A 81 9.28 5.55 -13.40
N ALA A 82 9.38 4.78 -12.32
CA ALA A 82 10.18 5.12 -11.14
C ALA A 82 11.68 5.20 -11.45
N GLU A 83 12.21 4.23 -12.21
CA GLU A 83 13.61 4.23 -12.66
C GLU A 83 13.91 5.43 -13.55
N LYS A 84 13.05 5.71 -14.56
CA LYS A 84 13.23 6.85 -15.47
C LYS A 84 13.21 8.19 -14.74
N GLU A 85 12.33 8.35 -13.76
CA GLU A 85 12.25 9.57 -12.94
C GLU A 85 13.50 9.72 -12.05
N ALA A 86 13.90 8.66 -11.33
CA ALA A 86 15.07 8.66 -10.47
C ALA A 86 16.36 8.93 -11.25
N LEU A 87 16.54 8.29 -12.40
CA LEU A 87 17.67 8.51 -13.30
C LEU A 87 17.75 9.97 -13.76
N ARG A 88 16.63 10.54 -14.24
CA ARG A 88 16.58 11.97 -14.65
C ARG A 88 16.86 12.90 -13.48
N SER A 89 16.39 12.56 -12.28
CA SER A 89 16.69 13.31 -11.06
C SER A 89 18.19 13.29 -10.77
N CYS A 90 18.85 12.13 -10.87
CA CYS A 90 20.28 11.98 -10.65
C CYS A 90 21.10 12.77 -11.68
N ILE A 91 20.73 12.67 -12.96
CA ILE A 91 21.38 13.43 -14.04
C ILE A 91 21.26 14.94 -13.79
N ARG A 92 20.07 15.41 -13.40
CA ARG A 92 19.83 16.82 -13.07
C ARG A 92 20.63 17.28 -11.86
N ALA A 93 20.86 16.39 -10.89
CA ALA A 93 21.71 16.63 -9.73
C ALA A 93 23.21 16.62 -10.06
N GLY A 94 23.59 16.51 -11.35
CA GLY A 94 24.99 16.56 -11.80
C GLY A 94 25.60 15.20 -12.10
N GLY A 95 24.88 14.09 -11.89
CA GLY A 95 25.38 12.74 -12.10
C GLY A 95 25.45 12.30 -13.56
N GLY A 96 24.98 13.12 -14.51
CA GLY A 96 25.08 12.85 -15.95
C GLY A 96 26.43 13.22 -16.57
N LYS A 97 27.40 13.66 -15.76
CA LYS A 97 28.75 14.03 -16.20
C LYS A 97 29.76 12.95 -15.77
N ASN A 98 30.92 12.98 -16.42
CA ASN A 98 32.05 12.07 -16.23
C ASN A 98 32.22 11.51 -14.80
N PRO A 99 32.55 10.20 -14.65
CA PRO A 99 32.65 9.21 -15.71
C PRO A 99 31.26 8.79 -16.19
N ILE A 100 31.16 8.57 -17.49
CA ILE A 100 29.98 7.99 -18.12
C ILE A 100 30.15 6.48 -18.07
N ALA A 101 29.18 5.76 -17.52
CA ALA A 101 29.23 4.31 -17.50
C ALA A 101 29.14 3.75 -18.93
N PRO A 102 29.49 2.46 -19.16
CA PRO A 102 29.45 1.86 -20.49
C PRO A 102 28.09 1.96 -21.22
N ASN A 103 26.99 2.17 -20.48
CA ASN A 103 25.65 2.40 -21.01
C ASN A 103 25.37 3.86 -21.43
N GLY A 104 26.35 4.76 -21.37
CA GLY A 104 26.19 6.16 -21.75
C GLY A 104 25.63 7.08 -20.65
N GLU A 105 25.40 6.57 -19.44
CA GLU A 105 24.83 7.32 -18.32
C GLU A 105 25.80 7.37 -17.13
N GLY A 106 25.98 8.52 -16.48
CA GLY A 106 26.83 8.60 -15.28
C GLY A 106 26.14 8.11 -14.00
N CYS A 107 24.81 7.95 -14.02
CA CYS A 107 24.03 7.53 -12.85
C CYS A 107 23.69 6.05 -12.92
N HIS A 108 23.87 5.33 -11.82
CA HIS A 108 23.58 3.90 -11.71
C HIS A 108 22.39 3.63 -10.81
N LEU A 109 21.56 2.66 -11.19
CA LEU A 109 20.47 2.17 -10.33
C LEU A 109 21.07 1.49 -9.10
N MET A 110 20.75 2.02 -7.91
CA MET A 110 21.22 1.46 -6.63
C MET A 110 20.19 0.53 -6.00
N THR A 111 18.91 0.93 -6.01
CA THR A 111 17.82 0.09 -5.52
C THR A 111 16.49 0.50 -6.16
N LYS A 112 15.56 -0.45 -6.21
CA LYS A 112 14.15 -0.24 -6.58
C LYS A 112 13.25 -0.96 -5.58
N TYR A 113 12.08 -0.40 -5.34
CA TYR A 113 11.19 -0.90 -4.30
C TYR A 113 9.72 -0.62 -4.60
N ARG A 114 8.84 -1.44 -4.01
CA ARG A 114 7.38 -1.43 -4.21
C ARG A 114 6.70 -1.38 -2.87
N ASN A 115 5.82 -0.40 -2.65
CA ASN A 115 5.07 -0.28 -1.39
C ASN A 115 5.99 -0.40 -0.16
N ALA A 116 7.19 0.16 -0.27
CA ALA A 116 8.32 -0.03 0.62
C ALA A 116 9.10 1.28 0.74
N CYS A 117 10.08 1.31 1.64
CA CYS A 117 11.00 2.42 1.81
C CYS A 117 12.35 2.06 1.20
N GLY A 118 13.00 3.04 0.59
CA GLY A 118 14.38 2.94 0.14
C GLY A 118 15.23 3.95 0.88
N ALA A 119 16.45 3.57 1.20
CA ALA A 119 17.45 4.46 1.77
C ALA A 119 18.80 4.27 1.07
N ILE A 120 19.61 5.32 1.05
CA ILE A 120 20.99 5.29 0.58
C ILE A 120 21.90 5.90 1.65
N ALA A 121 22.97 5.16 1.96
CA ALA A 121 24.06 5.64 2.77
C ALA A 121 25.31 5.82 1.91
N ILE A 122 26.05 6.89 2.18
CA ILE A 122 27.28 7.24 1.47
C ILE A 122 28.33 7.51 2.54
N GLY A 123 29.52 6.97 2.33
CA GLY A 123 30.69 7.21 3.17
C GLY A 123 31.83 7.83 2.38
N ARG A 124 33.03 7.74 2.96
CA ARG A 124 34.24 8.37 2.44
C ARG A 124 34.53 7.95 1.00
N GLY A 125 34.95 8.92 0.18
CA GLY A 125 35.33 8.68 -1.22
C GLY A 125 34.17 8.31 -2.16
N GLY A 126 32.91 8.49 -1.74
CA GLY A 126 31.74 8.16 -2.56
C GLY A 126 31.36 6.67 -2.56
N GLY A 127 31.96 5.86 -1.67
CA GLY A 127 31.47 4.51 -1.40
C GLY A 127 30.05 4.56 -0.86
N ALA A 128 29.13 3.76 -1.41
CA ALA A 128 27.72 3.87 -1.09
C ALA A 128 26.99 2.53 -1.15
N ALA A 129 25.91 2.42 -0.39
CA ALA A 129 24.98 1.31 -0.47
C ALA A 129 23.54 1.85 -0.35
N ALA A 130 22.64 1.29 -1.17
CA ALA A 130 21.22 1.54 -1.04
C ALA A 130 20.47 0.23 -0.76
N ARG A 131 19.51 0.29 0.15
CA ARG A 131 18.68 -0.84 0.58
C ARG A 131 17.23 -0.43 0.65
N SER A 132 16.35 -1.41 0.54
CA SER A 132 14.92 -1.20 0.67
C SER A 132 14.34 -2.16 1.68
N HIS A 133 13.40 -1.66 2.46
CA HIS A 133 12.75 -2.44 3.49
C HIS A 133 11.29 -2.00 3.64
N LYS A 134 10.49 -2.81 4.34
CA LYS A 134 9.12 -2.42 4.71
C LYS A 134 9.16 -1.16 5.59
N TYR A 135 9.95 -1.13 6.65
CA TYR A 135 10.06 0.02 7.55
C TYR A 135 11.20 0.96 7.13
N LYS A 136 10.99 2.28 7.29
CA LYS A 136 11.98 3.30 6.90
C LYS A 136 13.27 3.16 7.70
N GLU A 137 13.17 3.06 9.02
CA GLU A 137 14.31 2.91 9.91
C GLU A 137 15.15 1.68 9.57
N GLN A 138 14.48 0.57 9.22
CA GLN A 138 15.18 -0.65 8.83
C GLN A 138 15.88 -0.52 7.47
N ALA A 139 15.29 0.20 6.52
CA ALA A 139 15.97 0.51 5.25
C ALA A 139 17.24 1.36 5.51
N GLU A 140 17.18 2.31 6.44
CA GLU A 140 18.32 3.14 6.86
C GLU A 140 19.41 2.31 7.54
N LYS A 141 19.05 1.45 8.51
CA LYS A 141 19.97 0.53 9.19
C LYS A 141 20.68 -0.39 8.20
N GLU A 142 19.94 -0.98 7.26
CA GLU A 142 20.52 -1.83 6.23
C GLU A 142 21.42 -1.05 5.28
N ALA A 143 21.03 0.16 4.84
CA ALA A 143 21.89 0.99 4.00
C ALA A 143 23.22 1.34 4.70
N LEU A 144 23.17 1.71 5.98
CA LEU A 144 24.36 1.98 6.79
C LEU A 144 25.24 0.74 6.96
N ALA A 145 24.64 -0.40 7.32
CA ALA A 145 25.37 -1.64 7.53
C ALA A 145 26.14 -2.07 6.27
N TRP A 146 25.50 -2.00 5.11
CA TRP A 146 26.13 -2.35 3.83
C TRP A 146 27.15 -1.31 3.38
N CYS A 147 26.92 -0.01 3.63
CA CYS A 147 27.90 1.02 3.33
C CYS A 147 29.18 0.82 4.15
N ASN A 148 29.06 0.49 5.44
CA ASN A 148 30.21 0.27 6.33
C ASN A 148 31.04 -0.97 5.98
N GLN A 149 30.56 -1.86 5.10
CA GLN A 149 31.34 -2.98 4.57
C GLN A 149 32.28 -2.56 3.43
N VAL A 150 32.01 -1.44 2.76
CA VAL A 150 32.74 -0.99 1.56
C VAL A 150 33.50 0.32 1.77
N THR A 151 33.12 1.13 2.77
CA THR A 151 33.80 2.38 3.11
C THR A 151 33.59 2.74 4.59
N THR A 152 34.14 3.88 5.01
CA THR A 152 34.05 4.44 6.37
C THR A 152 33.21 5.71 6.38
N ASP A 153 32.88 6.23 7.57
CA ASP A 153 32.12 7.48 7.75
C ASP A 153 30.74 7.50 7.06
N CYS A 154 30.11 6.34 6.96
CA CYS A 154 28.81 6.20 6.31
C CYS A 154 27.71 6.96 7.04
N ARG A 155 26.94 7.74 6.28
CA ARG A 155 25.74 8.45 6.76
C ARG A 155 24.59 8.21 5.81
N VAL A 156 23.36 8.23 6.30
CA VAL A 156 22.16 8.20 5.45
C VAL A 156 22.01 9.56 4.78
N TYR A 157 21.97 9.59 3.44
CA TYR A 157 21.78 10.82 2.66
C TYR A 157 20.34 10.99 2.18
N TYR A 158 19.62 9.89 2.00
CA TYR A 158 18.22 9.93 1.62
C TYR A 158 17.50 8.67 2.10
N SER A 159 16.25 8.84 2.53
CA SER A 159 15.34 7.76 2.89
C SER A 159 13.88 8.20 2.75
N ASP A 160 13.07 7.44 2.02
CA ASP A 160 11.64 7.72 1.85
C ASP A 160 10.86 6.48 1.40
N CYS A 161 9.54 6.53 1.51
CA CYS A 161 8.64 5.41 1.24
C CYS A 161 7.76 5.65 0.02
N SER A 162 7.73 4.67 -0.89
CA SER A 162 6.82 4.65 -2.03
C SER A 162 5.50 4.00 -1.62
N ARG A 163 4.77 4.60 -0.68
CA ARG A 163 3.46 4.10 -0.22
C ARG A 163 2.36 5.11 -0.46
N ASP A 164 1.15 4.59 -0.58
CA ASP A 164 -0.02 5.44 -0.50
C ASP A 164 -0.13 5.99 0.93
N PRO A 165 -0.17 7.33 1.12
CA PRO A 165 -0.20 7.96 2.44
C PRO A 165 -1.40 7.54 3.30
N ARG A 166 -2.42 6.91 2.70
CA ARG A 166 -3.57 6.37 3.44
C ARG A 166 -3.28 5.02 4.10
N TYR A 167 -2.16 4.37 3.75
CA TYR A 167 -1.78 3.03 4.20
C TYR A 167 -0.36 3.02 4.80
N VAL A 168 -0.06 4.04 5.61
CA VAL A 168 1.17 4.10 6.40
C VAL A 168 1.20 2.96 7.40
N VAL A 169 2.33 2.25 7.46
CA VAL A 169 2.60 1.29 8.53
C VAL A 169 3.18 2.12 9.67
N THR A 170 2.47 2.19 10.79
CA THR A 170 3.04 2.74 12.04
C THR A 170 4.09 1.76 12.53
N ASP A 171 5.24 2.31 12.94
CA ASP A 171 6.39 1.54 13.43
C ASP A 171 6.04 0.75 14.71
#